data_AF-A0A7L2PYK8-F1
#
_entry.id   AF-A0A7L2PYK8-F1
#
_cell.length_a   1.000
_cell.length_b   1.000
_cell.length_c   1.000
_cell.angle_alpha   90.00
_cell.angle_beta   90.00
_cell.angle_gamma   90.00
#
_symmetry.space_group_name_H-M   'P 1'
#
loop_
_entity.id
_entity.type
_entity.pdbx_description
1 polymer ?
#
loop_
_entity_poly.entity_id
_entity_poly.type
_entity_poly.pdbx_seq_one_letter_code
_entity_poly.pdbx_strand_id
1 'polypeptide(L)'
;SLGALVCDLEPDTIPASHPNILEMLKLCPALAGAQQDALNALLLSGDTAYGDPSSWDLQTLQDLGPLVLALNQTTLSLVAEAAREDFRRSIAAAYISQGHSQREKSLILLRALAAASAASQPRLKRSTDRCQSEPITASNIDDIIFYLSPDMFDQLDLCLSNDVLIENLEAVLALPITSGASRVLKKKVDEFFQGSGIPEEQLRHLGTLSRLYTEQEISQWQVTSSDTLSALLSGSGGQWNDSQVQELLSRYLTLGGSLTGPLLQEIRGKHLCNLQEEQIQQIPAAAIGTAGQLNISSCSQSKKEQLYRKAREAFASLASTPGPYYCQIRPYLGGAPAEDLKDLANAGVAINMDLGTFLALNPEELQKLSVTDVKHLLGENLPELKEHEHEPSVVSWVQLQSQQELDCVLGIGLQGGRPEPTGTASPAATSTATVTTPVPTTPASVTSMTTVTTPAGPTTLASVSSMATVPTSPNPATSGNVTPVSTTVPTLPTTLASVTTLPTVPSTSASATTLPTVPITSASVTSMTTVPSPPHPSASVNVPTT
;
A
#
# COMPACT_ATOMS: atom_id res chain seq x y z
N SER A 1 -30.38 40.63 -3.67
CA SER A 1 -29.21 39.90 -3.16
C SER A 1 -28.07 40.10 -4.13
N LEU A 2 -26.87 40.44 -3.65
CA LEU A 2 -25.71 40.73 -4.52
C LEU A 2 -24.64 39.62 -4.50
N GLY A 3 -24.85 38.54 -3.72
CA GLY A 3 -23.81 37.60 -3.28
C GLY A 3 -23.14 36.71 -4.35
N ALA A 4 -23.44 36.90 -5.63
CA ALA A 4 -22.67 36.34 -6.74
C ALA A 4 -21.80 37.42 -7.41
N LEU A 5 -22.41 38.56 -7.76
CA LEU A 5 -21.73 39.69 -8.43
C LEU A 5 -20.64 40.35 -7.58
N VAL A 6 -20.66 40.20 -6.25
CA VAL A 6 -19.63 40.79 -5.37
C VAL A 6 -18.23 40.25 -5.66
N CYS A 7 -18.11 39.01 -6.13
CA CYS A 7 -16.82 38.41 -6.47
C CYS A 7 -16.30 38.85 -7.84
N ASP A 8 -17.19 39.37 -8.69
CA ASP A 8 -16.88 39.94 -10.01
C ASP A 8 -16.72 41.47 -9.97
N LEU A 9 -16.67 42.09 -8.78
CA LEU A 9 -16.49 43.53 -8.63
C LEU A 9 -15.12 43.98 -9.16
N GLU A 10 -15.14 45.01 -10.01
CA GLU A 10 -13.96 45.64 -10.56
C GLU A 10 -13.18 46.36 -9.44
N PRO A 11 -11.84 46.22 -9.32
CA PRO A 11 -11.08 46.60 -8.12
C PRO A 11 -11.37 48.00 -7.57
N ASP A 12 -11.46 49.00 -8.45
CA ASP A 12 -11.69 50.41 -8.08
C ASP A 12 -13.05 50.64 -7.38
N THR A 13 -14.01 49.73 -7.57
CA THR A 13 -15.35 49.80 -6.95
C THR A 13 -15.36 49.33 -5.49
N ILE A 14 -14.34 48.58 -5.05
CA ILE A 14 -14.24 48.04 -3.69
C ILE A 14 -14.01 49.18 -2.67
N PRO A 15 -12.98 50.05 -2.78
CA PRO A 15 -12.78 51.16 -1.84
C PRO A 15 -13.82 52.29 -2.00
N ALA A 16 -14.52 52.34 -3.13
CA ALA A 16 -15.64 53.27 -3.35
C ALA A 16 -16.99 52.75 -2.78
N SER A 17 -17.04 51.51 -2.27
CA SER A 17 -18.24 50.90 -1.71
C SER A 17 -18.40 51.17 -0.21
N HIS A 18 -19.62 51.00 0.30
CA HIS A 18 -19.89 51.09 1.75
C HIS A 18 -19.10 50.00 2.51
N PRO A 19 -18.47 50.28 3.67
CA PRO A 19 -17.54 49.35 4.35
C PRO A 19 -18.06 47.93 4.63
N ASN A 20 -19.37 47.76 4.76
CA ASN A 20 -20.05 46.45 4.84
C ASN A 20 -19.80 45.55 3.60
N ILE A 21 -19.17 46.04 2.53
CA ILE A 21 -18.72 45.24 1.38
C ILE A 21 -17.79 44.09 1.81
N LEU A 22 -17.01 44.27 2.88
CA LEU A 22 -16.13 43.24 3.44
C LEU A 22 -16.91 41.98 3.83
N GLU A 23 -18.08 42.12 4.46
CA GLU A 23 -18.94 40.99 4.84
C GLU A 23 -19.47 40.21 3.63
N MET A 24 -19.60 40.87 2.48
CA MET A 24 -20.02 40.24 1.24
C MET A 24 -18.82 39.59 0.52
N LEU A 25 -17.62 40.18 0.59
CA LEU A 25 -16.39 39.61 0.05
C LEU A 25 -15.96 38.32 0.78
N LYS A 26 -16.31 38.16 2.07
CA LYS A 26 -16.15 36.87 2.80
C LYS A 26 -16.85 35.69 2.13
N LEU A 27 -17.87 35.92 1.31
CA LEU A 27 -18.61 34.88 0.59
C LEU A 27 -17.88 34.38 -0.67
N CYS A 28 -16.82 35.08 -1.11
CA CYS A 28 -16.10 34.74 -2.33
C CYS A 28 -15.13 33.57 -2.12
N PRO A 29 -15.10 32.57 -3.02
CA PRO A 29 -14.24 31.39 -2.87
C PRO A 29 -12.74 31.72 -3.02
N ALA A 30 -12.44 32.79 -3.76
CA ALA A 30 -11.15 33.45 -3.89
C ALA A 30 -11.37 34.91 -4.33
N LEU A 31 -10.36 35.76 -4.16
CA LEU A 31 -10.30 37.12 -4.70
C LEU A 31 -9.12 37.22 -5.68
N ALA A 32 -9.29 37.90 -6.80
CA ALA A 32 -8.22 38.15 -7.77
C ALA A 32 -7.20 39.17 -7.21
N GLY A 33 -5.93 39.11 -7.66
CA GLY A 33 -4.84 39.93 -7.09
C GLY A 33 -5.18 41.41 -6.90
N ALA A 34 -5.68 42.08 -7.94
CA ALA A 34 -6.08 43.49 -7.85
C ALA A 34 -7.27 43.75 -6.89
N GLN A 35 -8.17 42.78 -6.69
CA GLN A 35 -9.22 42.87 -5.65
C GLN A 35 -8.62 42.69 -4.25
N GLN A 36 -7.55 41.89 -4.09
CA GLN A 36 -6.80 41.80 -2.83
C GLN A 36 -6.05 43.12 -2.55
N ASP A 37 -5.44 43.73 -3.55
CA ASP A 37 -4.79 45.05 -3.42
C ASP A 37 -5.80 46.13 -2.99
N ALA A 38 -6.97 46.17 -3.64
CA ALA A 38 -8.07 47.08 -3.30
C ALA A 38 -8.66 46.82 -1.89
N LEU A 39 -8.80 45.55 -1.49
CA LEU A 39 -9.18 45.14 -0.14
C LEU A 39 -8.16 45.63 0.91
N ASN A 40 -6.87 45.45 0.67
CA ASN A 40 -5.83 45.93 1.58
C ASN A 40 -5.83 47.47 1.65
N ALA A 41 -6.00 48.17 0.53
CA ALA A 41 -6.09 49.62 0.51
C ALA A 41 -7.27 50.16 1.33
N LEU A 42 -8.43 49.48 1.29
CA LEU A 42 -9.60 49.82 2.12
C LEU A 42 -9.37 49.51 3.61
N LEU A 43 -8.75 48.37 3.95
CA LEU A 43 -8.40 48.04 5.34
C LEU A 43 -7.35 49.01 5.92
N LEU A 44 -6.42 49.49 5.09
CA LEU A 44 -5.37 50.45 5.45
C LEU A 44 -5.86 51.90 5.61
N SER A 45 -7.10 52.24 5.22
CA SER A 45 -7.65 53.58 5.51
C SER A 45 -8.20 53.70 6.94
N GLY A 46 -8.48 52.57 7.60
CA GLY A 46 -9.11 52.52 8.91
C GLY A 46 -10.63 52.77 8.91
N ASP A 47 -11.23 53.21 7.79
CA ASP A 47 -12.66 53.52 7.64
C ASP A 47 -13.55 52.27 7.54
N THR A 48 -13.21 51.20 8.24
CA THR A 48 -13.91 49.91 8.19
C THR A 48 -14.45 49.50 9.56
N ALA A 49 -15.35 48.51 9.58
CA ALA A 49 -15.85 47.93 10.83
C ALA A 49 -14.76 47.28 11.71
N TYR A 50 -13.57 47.03 11.15
CA TYR A 50 -12.40 46.46 11.83
C TYR A 50 -11.45 47.54 12.38
N GLY A 51 -11.62 48.81 12.02
CA GLY A 51 -10.70 49.89 12.39
C GLY A 51 -9.29 49.74 11.78
N ASP A 52 -8.33 50.52 12.31
CA ASP A 52 -6.94 50.53 11.86
C ASP A 52 -6.20 49.22 12.22
N PRO A 53 -5.38 48.65 11.31
CA PRO A 53 -4.65 47.39 11.56
C PRO A 53 -3.80 47.34 12.83
N SER A 54 -3.26 48.47 13.30
CA SER A 54 -2.49 48.53 14.55
C SER A 54 -3.34 48.34 15.82
N SER A 55 -4.66 48.45 15.70
CA SER A 55 -5.64 48.22 16.78
C SER A 55 -6.26 46.82 16.78
N TRP A 56 -5.97 45.98 15.77
CA TRP A 56 -6.57 44.64 15.64
C TRP A 56 -6.04 43.66 16.70
N ASP A 57 -6.95 42.91 17.28
CA ASP A 57 -6.69 41.82 18.23
C ASP A 57 -6.99 40.43 17.63
N LEU A 58 -6.91 39.39 18.46
CA LEU A 58 -7.24 38.01 18.06
C LEU A 58 -8.67 37.87 17.53
N GLN A 59 -9.65 38.54 18.15
CA GLN A 59 -11.05 38.48 17.74
C GLN A 59 -11.24 39.14 16.37
N THR A 60 -10.62 40.30 16.17
CA THR A 60 -10.63 41.05 14.90
C THR A 60 -10.07 40.21 13.75
N LEU A 61 -8.96 39.50 13.98
CA LEU A 61 -8.35 38.58 13.02
C LEU A 61 -9.22 37.34 12.74
N GLN A 62 -9.93 36.82 13.73
CA GLN A 62 -10.88 35.72 13.54
C GLN A 62 -12.14 36.16 12.77
N ASP A 63 -12.67 37.35 13.07
CA ASP A 63 -13.89 37.88 12.45
C ASP A 63 -13.69 38.21 10.98
N LEU A 64 -12.49 38.65 10.56
CA LEU A 64 -12.12 38.80 9.14
C LEU A 64 -12.26 37.48 8.34
N GLY A 65 -12.10 36.34 8.99
CA GLY A 65 -12.40 35.02 8.44
C GLY A 65 -11.66 34.71 7.12
N PRO A 66 -12.36 34.36 6.02
CA PRO A 66 -11.70 34.07 4.74
C PRO A 66 -10.83 35.20 4.17
N LEU A 67 -11.12 36.46 4.50
CA LEU A 67 -10.38 37.62 3.98
C LEU A 67 -8.93 37.69 4.48
N VAL A 68 -8.63 37.03 5.59
CA VAL A 68 -7.27 36.99 6.16
C VAL A 68 -6.26 36.41 5.15
N LEU A 69 -6.69 35.48 4.30
CA LEU A 69 -5.87 34.86 3.25
C LEU A 69 -5.50 35.82 2.10
N ALA A 70 -6.14 36.99 2.04
CA ALA A 70 -5.88 38.06 1.07
C ALA A 70 -5.11 39.24 1.68
N LEU A 71 -4.72 39.20 2.96
CA LEU A 71 -3.95 40.27 3.59
C LEU A 71 -2.49 40.24 3.11
N ASN A 72 -1.99 41.39 2.68
CA ASN A 72 -0.61 41.53 2.24
C ASN A 72 0.36 41.76 3.42
N GLN A 73 1.66 41.63 3.17
CA GLN A 73 2.71 41.76 4.18
C GLN A 73 2.68 43.14 4.88
N THR A 74 2.32 44.21 4.17
CA THR A 74 2.21 45.57 4.73
C THR A 74 1.12 45.63 5.79
N THR A 75 -0.11 45.24 5.45
CA THR A 75 -1.26 45.23 6.37
C THR A 75 -0.99 44.34 7.58
N LEU A 76 -0.45 43.13 7.36
CA LEU A 76 -0.07 42.23 8.45
C LEU A 76 1.06 42.78 9.34
N SER A 77 2.02 43.52 8.79
CA SER A 77 3.15 44.06 9.57
C SER A 77 2.75 45.17 10.54
N LEU A 78 1.62 45.85 10.30
CA LEU A 78 1.06 46.87 11.20
C LEU A 78 0.34 46.27 12.42
N VAL A 79 -0.18 45.05 12.30
CA VAL A 79 -0.88 44.35 13.40
C VAL A 79 0.09 44.09 14.55
N ALA A 80 -0.37 44.28 15.80
CA ALA A 80 0.43 44.07 16.99
C ALA A 80 1.05 42.65 17.03
N GLU A 81 2.33 42.56 17.43
CA GLU A 81 3.09 41.28 17.43
C GLU A 81 2.40 40.21 18.31
N ALA A 82 1.86 40.62 19.47
CA ALA A 82 1.09 39.74 20.35
C ALA A 82 -0.17 39.17 19.65
N ALA A 83 -0.99 40.03 19.03
CA ALA A 83 -2.20 39.60 18.33
C ALA A 83 -1.88 38.68 17.13
N ARG A 84 -0.77 38.96 16.40
CA ARG A 84 -0.26 38.08 15.34
C ARG A 84 0.10 36.70 15.87
N GLU A 85 0.89 36.60 16.94
CA GLU A 85 1.32 35.30 17.48
C GLU A 85 0.19 34.56 18.21
N ASP A 86 -0.75 35.26 18.85
CA ASP A 86 -1.98 34.66 19.40
C ASP A 86 -2.83 34.02 18.29
N PHE A 87 -2.98 34.73 17.17
CA PHE A 87 -3.71 34.22 16.01
C PHE A 87 -2.96 33.07 15.33
N ARG A 88 -1.63 33.17 15.22
CA ARG A 88 -0.73 32.09 14.76
C ARG A 88 -0.91 30.81 15.59
N ARG A 89 -0.99 30.93 16.92
CA ARG A 89 -1.29 29.83 17.86
C ARG A 89 -2.68 29.26 17.68
N SER A 90 -3.70 30.09 17.43
CA SER A 90 -5.05 29.61 17.13
C SER A 90 -5.13 28.79 15.84
N ILE A 91 -4.33 29.13 14.82
CA ILE A 91 -4.21 28.37 13.56
C ILE A 91 -3.45 27.05 13.80
N ALA A 92 -2.37 27.09 14.58
CA ALA A 92 -1.56 25.92 14.93
C ALA A 92 -2.39 24.83 15.64
N ALA A 93 -3.05 25.18 16.75
CA ALA A 93 -3.88 24.25 17.52
C ALA A 93 -5.06 23.68 16.70
N ALA A 94 -5.60 24.47 15.76
CA ALA A 94 -6.65 23.98 14.86
C ALA A 94 -6.12 23.00 13.78
N TYR A 95 -4.85 23.10 13.38
CA TYR A 95 -4.29 22.46 12.18
C TYR A 95 -4.53 20.95 12.10
N ILE A 96 -4.30 20.22 13.20
CA ILE A 96 -4.43 18.76 13.23
C ILE A 96 -5.90 18.34 13.01
N SER A 97 -6.87 19.12 13.48
CA SER A 97 -8.31 18.86 13.27
C SER A 97 -8.81 19.18 11.85
N GLN A 98 -8.06 19.94 11.06
CA GLN A 98 -8.51 20.45 9.76
C GLN A 98 -8.46 19.40 8.64
N GLY A 99 -9.45 19.47 7.73
CA GLY A 99 -9.41 18.77 6.45
C GLY A 99 -8.39 19.37 5.48
N HIS A 100 -7.92 18.58 4.50
CA HIS A 100 -6.80 18.90 3.61
C HIS A 100 -6.83 20.29 2.97
N SER A 101 -7.99 20.75 2.48
CA SER A 101 -8.11 22.08 1.84
C SER A 101 -7.93 23.24 2.83
N GLN A 102 -8.27 23.06 4.10
CA GLN A 102 -8.05 24.07 5.14
C GLN A 102 -6.60 24.04 5.66
N ARG A 103 -5.97 22.86 5.74
CA ARG A 103 -4.55 22.74 6.09
C ARG A 103 -3.62 23.54 5.16
N GLU A 104 -3.85 23.51 3.84
CA GLU A 104 -3.05 24.34 2.92
C GLU A 104 -3.29 25.84 3.12
N LYS A 105 -4.53 26.26 3.39
CA LYS A 105 -4.85 27.66 3.71
C LYS A 105 -4.16 28.11 5.00
N SER A 106 -4.17 27.28 6.04
CA SER A 106 -3.43 27.50 7.29
C SER A 106 -1.93 27.60 7.04
N LEU A 107 -1.35 26.74 6.18
CA LEU A 107 0.06 26.82 5.80
C LEU A 107 0.43 28.11 5.06
N ILE A 108 -0.42 28.57 4.13
CA ILE A 108 -0.23 29.88 3.45
C ILE A 108 -0.25 31.02 4.48
N LEU A 109 -1.22 31.01 5.39
CA LEU A 109 -1.39 32.05 6.40
C LEU A 109 -0.25 32.09 7.43
N LEU A 110 0.20 30.93 7.91
CA LEU A 110 1.35 30.82 8.83
C LEU A 110 2.64 31.36 8.20
N ARG A 111 2.84 31.16 6.89
CA ARG A 111 3.96 31.75 6.13
C ARG A 111 3.82 33.28 6.02
N ALA A 112 2.61 33.79 5.76
CA ALA A 112 2.36 35.24 5.66
C ALA A 112 2.58 35.95 7.01
N LEU A 113 2.11 35.38 8.11
CA LEU A 113 2.34 35.89 9.47
C LEU A 113 3.84 35.91 9.82
N ALA A 114 4.58 34.84 9.49
CA ALA A 114 6.03 34.78 9.71
C ALA A 114 6.81 35.80 8.85
N ALA A 115 6.40 36.03 7.61
CA ALA A 115 6.98 37.07 6.76
C ALA A 115 6.70 38.48 7.31
N ALA A 116 5.55 38.70 7.94
CA ALA A 116 5.23 39.95 8.61
C ALA A 116 6.03 40.15 9.91
N SER A 117 6.26 39.11 10.73
CA SER A 117 7.08 39.23 11.95
C SER A 117 8.57 39.45 11.64
N ALA A 118 9.11 38.77 10.63
CA ALA A 118 10.46 39.01 10.12
C ALA A 118 10.66 40.45 9.58
N ALA A 119 9.63 41.07 9.01
CA ALA A 119 9.69 42.46 8.54
C ALA A 119 9.72 43.49 9.69
N SER A 120 9.10 43.19 10.83
CA SER A 120 9.12 44.03 12.03
C SER A 120 10.40 43.91 12.88
N GLN A 121 11.25 42.90 12.66
CA GLN A 121 12.47 42.70 13.45
C GLN A 121 13.75 43.20 12.74
N PRO A 122 14.64 43.95 13.43
CA PRO A 122 15.95 44.27 12.89
C PRO A 122 16.81 43.00 12.78
N ARG A 123 17.46 42.81 11.62
CA ARG A 123 18.22 41.59 11.25
C ARG A 123 18.90 40.89 12.44
N LEU A 124 18.44 39.66 12.70
CA LEU A 124 18.88 38.83 13.82
C LEU A 124 20.41 38.76 13.94
N LYS A 125 20.90 38.94 15.16
CA LYS A 125 22.33 39.01 15.47
C LYS A 125 22.93 37.61 15.44
N ARG A 126 24.11 37.49 14.82
CA ARG A 126 24.80 36.23 14.53
C ARG A 126 24.96 35.34 15.78
N SER A 127 24.47 34.11 15.71
CA SER A 127 24.70 32.95 16.59
C SER A 127 24.81 33.26 18.10
N THR A 128 23.73 33.05 18.83
CA THR A 128 23.79 32.70 20.26
C THR A 128 23.33 31.26 20.41
N ASP A 129 24.09 30.45 21.14
CA ASP A 129 23.87 28.99 21.28
C ASP A 129 22.74 28.67 22.29
N ARG A 130 21.59 29.33 22.12
CA ARG A 130 20.40 29.26 22.97
C ARG A 130 19.15 29.60 22.17
N CYS A 131 18.01 29.08 22.60
CA CYS A 131 16.70 29.53 22.11
C CYS A 131 16.55 31.05 22.30
N GLN A 132 16.03 31.74 21.29
CA GLN A 132 15.79 33.20 21.32
C GLN A 132 14.35 33.55 21.72
N SER A 133 13.45 32.57 21.69
CA SER A 133 12.04 32.60 22.11
C SER A 133 11.85 31.83 23.43
N GLU A 134 10.59 31.65 23.86
CA GLU A 134 10.26 30.71 24.94
C GLU A 134 10.49 29.25 24.44
N PRO A 135 11.09 28.36 25.25
CA PRO A 135 11.29 26.96 24.85
C PRO A 135 9.98 26.22 24.58
N ILE A 136 10.04 25.23 23.70
CA ILE A 136 8.90 24.37 23.39
C ILE A 136 8.72 23.34 24.51
N THR A 137 7.50 23.20 25.00
CA THR A 137 7.08 22.28 26.05
C THR A 137 5.86 21.46 25.59
N ALA A 138 5.49 20.41 26.33
CA ALA A 138 4.26 19.66 26.06
C ALA A 138 3.00 20.54 26.04
N SER A 139 2.96 21.62 26.85
CA SER A 139 1.84 22.57 26.91
C SER A 139 1.71 23.51 25.70
N ASN A 140 2.73 23.62 24.86
CA ASN A 140 2.72 24.45 23.64
C ASN A 140 3.38 23.74 22.44
N ILE A 141 3.21 22.42 22.34
CA ILE A 141 3.87 21.59 21.33
C ILE A 141 3.54 22.02 19.89
N ASP A 142 2.33 22.55 19.65
CA ASP A 142 1.89 23.05 18.35
C ASP A 142 2.72 24.25 17.85
N ASP A 143 3.38 25.00 18.75
CA ASP A 143 4.28 26.11 18.40
C ASP A 143 5.47 25.64 17.54
N ILE A 144 5.77 24.34 17.51
CA ILE A 144 6.75 23.76 16.57
C ILE A 144 6.47 24.19 15.13
N ILE A 145 5.20 24.35 14.73
CA ILE A 145 4.82 24.75 13.37
C ILE A 145 5.44 26.09 12.95
N PHE A 146 5.84 26.93 13.91
CA PHE A 146 6.49 28.22 13.70
C PHE A 146 7.96 28.12 13.30
N TYR A 147 8.59 26.96 13.55
CA TYR A 147 10.00 26.68 13.29
C TYR A 147 10.23 25.69 12.14
N LEU A 148 9.16 25.25 11.45
CA LEU A 148 9.23 24.33 10.29
C LEU A 148 9.65 25.02 8.97
N SER A 149 9.99 26.31 8.99
CA SER A 149 10.51 27.07 7.84
C SER A 149 12.04 27.00 7.75
N PRO A 150 12.64 27.10 6.54
CA PRO A 150 14.09 26.95 6.35
C PRO A 150 14.97 27.85 7.21
N ASP A 151 14.56 29.09 7.43
CA ASP A 151 15.32 30.09 8.20
C ASP A 151 15.26 29.87 9.73
N MET A 152 14.42 28.93 10.20
CA MET A 152 14.16 28.69 11.63
C MET A 152 14.64 27.33 12.13
N PHE A 153 15.24 26.48 11.28
CA PHE A 153 15.72 25.15 11.69
C PHE A 153 16.77 25.19 12.81
N ASP A 154 17.65 26.19 12.83
CA ASP A 154 18.62 26.40 13.92
C ASP A 154 17.92 26.75 15.25
N GLN A 155 16.77 27.44 15.19
CA GLN A 155 15.95 27.71 16.37
C GLN A 155 15.12 26.49 16.78
N LEU A 156 14.64 25.65 15.85
CA LEU A 156 14.04 24.35 16.19
C LEU A 156 15.05 23.47 16.96
N ASP A 157 16.32 23.47 16.56
CA ASP A 157 17.38 22.69 17.21
C ASP A 157 17.70 23.21 18.64
N LEU A 158 17.54 24.52 18.87
CA LEU A 158 17.84 25.18 20.14
C LEU A 158 16.64 25.34 21.10
N CYS A 159 15.40 25.35 20.58
CA CYS A 159 14.18 25.61 21.36
C CYS A 159 13.40 24.35 21.74
N LEU A 160 13.58 23.23 21.03
CA LEU A 160 12.97 21.94 21.34
C LEU A 160 13.97 21.05 22.10
N SER A 161 13.67 20.66 23.34
CA SER A 161 14.49 19.67 24.04
C SER A 161 14.26 18.27 23.45
N ASN A 162 15.25 17.40 23.60
CA ASN A 162 15.18 16.05 23.04
C ASN A 162 14.14 15.21 23.82
N ASP A 163 14.01 15.41 25.13
CA ASP A 163 12.99 14.81 25.99
C ASP A 163 11.58 15.17 25.54
N VAL A 164 11.27 16.47 25.35
CA VAL A 164 9.94 16.93 24.91
C VAL A 164 9.59 16.40 23.53
N LEU A 165 10.57 16.28 22.61
CA LEU A 165 10.35 15.64 21.32
C LEU A 165 9.98 14.16 21.46
N ILE A 166 10.67 13.40 22.31
CA ILE A 166 10.39 11.97 22.49
C ILE A 166 9.04 11.73 23.15
N GLU A 167 8.71 12.47 24.21
CA GLU A 167 7.43 12.37 24.92
C GLU A 167 6.21 12.76 24.07
N ASN A 168 6.39 13.64 23.08
CA ASN A 168 5.29 14.20 22.27
C ASN A 168 5.39 13.84 20.78
N LEU A 169 6.20 12.83 20.41
CA LEU A 169 6.65 12.61 19.02
C LEU A 169 5.48 12.53 18.02
N GLU A 170 4.42 11.78 18.32
CA GLU A 170 3.28 11.64 17.39
C GLU A 170 2.55 12.97 17.13
N ALA A 171 2.46 13.86 18.12
CA ALA A 171 1.88 15.19 17.94
C ALA A 171 2.78 16.04 17.02
N VAL A 172 4.11 15.97 17.20
CA VAL A 172 5.07 16.62 16.30
C VAL A 172 4.93 16.09 14.87
N LEU A 173 4.81 14.76 14.69
CA LEU A 173 4.70 14.13 13.37
C LEU A 173 3.33 14.34 12.68
N ALA A 174 2.33 14.84 13.39
CA ALA A 174 1.05 15.27 12.81
C ALA A 174 1.10 16.69 12.18
N LEU A 175 2.14 17.48 12.48
CA LEU A 175 2.38 18.80 11.91
C LEU A 175 2.96 18.71 10.47
N PRO A 176 2.92 19.80 9.67
CA PRO A 176 3.42 19.79 8.30
C PRO A 176 4.95 19.91 8.23
N ILE A 177 5.65 18.89 8.71
CA ILE A 177 7.12 18.86 8.79
C ILE A 177 7.74 18.93 7.39
N THR A 178 8.57 19.94 7.16
CA THR A 178 9.39 20.07 5.95
C THR A 178 10.63 19.17 6.02
N SER A 179 11.17 18.73 4.88
CA SER A 179 12.31 17.79 4.83
C SER A 179 13.59 18.25 5.54
N GLY A 180 13.74 19.56 5.75
CA GLY A 180 14.81 20.12 6.59
C GLY A 180 14.51 20.00 8.08
N ALA A 181 13.29 20.35 8.52
CA ALA A 181 12.87 20.13 9.90
C ALA A 181 12.90 18.64 10.28
N SER A 182 12.50 17.73 9.39
CA SER A 182 12.59 16.27 9.63
C SER A 182 14.03 15.83 9.93
N ARG A 183 15.04 16.50 9.37
CA ARG A 183 16.47 16.22 9.63
C ARG A 183 16.91 16.68 11.03
N VAL A 184 16.41 17.83 11.49
CA VAL A 184 16.62 18.31 12.88
C VAL A 184 15.94 17.36 13.87
N LEU A 185 14.70 16.94 13.59
CA LEU A 185 13.96 16.01 14.45
C LEU A 185 14.65 14.63 14.50
N LYS A 186 15.11 14.08 13.37
CA LYS A 186 15.91 12.84 13.35
C LYS A 186 17.18 12.98 14.20
N LYS A 187 17.96 14.06 14.01
CA LYS A 187 19.15 14.36 14.82
C LYS A 187 18.84 14.32 16.32
N LYS A 188 17.75 14.94 16.77
CA LYS A 188 17.36 14.96 18.18
C LYS A 188 16.94 13.60 18.73
N VAL A 189 16.26 12.79 17.92
CA VAL A 189 15.96 11.38 18.25
C VAL A 189 17.27 10.58 18.40
N ASP A 190 18.20 10.72 17.45
CA ASP A 190 19.50 10.06 17.48
C ASP A 190 20.35 10.51 18.69
N GLU A 191 20.27 11.80 19.06
CA GLU A 191 20.92 12.38 20.24
C GLU A 191 20.34 11.88 21.57
N PHE A 192 19.04 11.61 21.64
CA PHE A 192 18.40 11.09 22.85
C PHE A 192 18.80 9.63 23.12
N PHE A 193 18.91 8.80 22.07
CA PHE A 193 19.19 7.36 22.19
C PHE A 193 20.66 6.97 21.92
N GLN A 194 21.60 7.90 22.16
CA GLN A 194 23.03 7.64 21.95
C GLN A 194 23.53 6.44 22.75
N GLY A 195 24.18 5.49 22.08
CA GLY A 195 24.80 4.31 22.69
C GLY A 195 23.84 3.18 23.07
N SER A 196 22.57 3.47 23.41
CA SER A 196 21.54 2.43 23.64
C SER A 196 20.92 1.92 22.35
N GLY A 197 20.83 2.78 21.32
CA GLY A 197 19.93 2.57 20.19
C GLY A 197 18.48 2.89 20.56
N ILE A 198 17.64 3.05 19.53
CA ILE A 198 16.22 3.41 19.69
C ILE A 198 15.43 2.19 20.17
N PRO A 199 14.71 2.25 21.32
CA PRO A 199 13.89 1.16 21.84
C PRO A 199 12.75 0.77 20.91
N GLU A 200 12.32 -0.49 20.96
CA GLU A 200 11.32 -1.03 20.03
C GLU A 200 9.98 -0.28 20.09
N GLU A 201 9.52 0.15 21.26
CA GLU A 201 8.29 0.96 21.37
C GLU A 201 8.44 2.30 20.64
N GLN A 202 9.56 3.00 20.79
CA GLN A 202 9.78 4.29 20.11
C GLN A 202 9.89 4.12 18.59
N LEU A 203 10.41 2.98 18.09
CA LEU A 203 10.43 2.68 16.65
C LEU A 203 9.03 2.70 16.04
N ARG A 204 7.99 2.28 16.78
CA ARG A 204 6.58 2.33 16.33
C ARG A 204 6.13 3.76 16.05
N HIS A 205 6.58 4.71 16.87
CA HIS A 205 6.17 6.12 16.83
C HIS A 205 7.06 7.01 15.93
N LEU A 206 8.11 6.47 15.28
CA LEU A 206 8.98 7.24 14.38
C LEU A 206 8.27 7.77 13.12
N GLY A 207 7.11 7.24 12.75
CA GLY A 207 6.27 7.73 11.65
C GLY A 207 7.07 8.07 10.38
N THR A 208 7.03 9.34 9.96
CA THR A 208 7.75 9.86 8.78
C THR A 208 9.27 9.95 8.96
N LEU A 209 9.80 10.06 10.18
CA LEU A 209 11.25 10.11 10.43
C LEU A 209 11.93 8.77 10.15
N SER A 210 11.21 7.65 10.30
CA SER A 210 11.73 6.30 10.00
C SER A 210 12.35 6.19 8.60
N ARG A 211 11.80 6.93 7.62
CA ARG A 211 12.26 6.93 6.22
C ARG A 211 13.62 7.60 6.01
N LEU A 212 14.11 8.37 6.98
CA LEU A 212 15.38 9.11 6.92
C LEU A 212 16.59 8.29 7.41
N TYR A 213 16.37 7.08 7.93
CA TYR A 213 17.43 6.20 8.39
C TYR A 213 17.98 5.35 7.24
N THR A 214 19.30 5.27 7.14
CA THR A 214 20.01 4.40 6.19
C THR A 214 19.85 2.93 6.56
N GLU A 215 20.12 2.03 5.62
CA GLU A 215 20.17 0.59 5.82
C GLU A 215 21.13 0.22 6.98
N GLN A 216 22.26 0.91 7.07
CA GLN A 216 23.25 0.69 8.14
C GLN A 216 22.72 1.09 9.53
N GLU A 217 21.77 2.01 9.63
CA GLU A 217 21.10 2.35 10.90
C GLU A 217 19.93 1.40 11.19
N ILE A 218 19.13 1.05 10.16
CA ILE A 218 18.00 0.10 10.26
C ILE A 218 18.50 -1.29 10.72
N SER A 219 19.66 -1.74 10.24
CA SER A 219 20.28 -3.01 10.64
C SER A 219 20.62 -3.11 12.14
N GLN A 220 20.60 -1.99 12.88
CA GLN A 220 20.86 -1.93 14.32
C GLN A 220 19.57 -1.94 15.16
N TRP A 221 18.41 -1.63 14.56
CA TRP A 221 17.12 -1.52 15.24
C TRP A 221 16.70 -2.81 15.93
N GLN A 222 15.96 -2.72 17.04
CA GLN A 222 15.32 -3.88 17.67
C GLN A 222 13.88 -3.95 17.17
N VAL A 223 13.65 -4.71 16.10
CA VAL A 223 12.33 -4.95 15.51
C VAL A 223 12.03 -6.43 15.68
N THR A 224 11.54 -6.83 16.86
CA THR A 224 11.27 -8.23 17.20
C THR A 224 9.80 -8.61 17.03
N SER A 225 8.88 -7.64 17.14
CA SER A 225 7.43 -7.85 17.15
C SER A 225 6.73 -7.43 15.86
N SER A 226 5.64 -8.14 15.54
CA SER A 226 4.90 -7.92 14.30
C SER A 226 4.28 -6.52 14.21
N ASP A 227 3.76 -5.96 15.32
CA ASP A 227 3.15 -4.62 15.29
C ASP A 227 4.20 -3.53 15.03
N THR A 228 5.44 -3.68 15.49
CA THR A 228 6.52 -2.71 15.18
C THR A 228 6.83 -2.72 13.69
N LEU A 229 6.98 -3.91 13.09
CA LEU A 229 7.17 -4.02 11.65
C LEU A 229 5.96 -3.46 10.89
N SER A 230 4.73 -3.71 11.35
CA SER A 230 3.50 -3.18 10.73
C SER A 230 3.43 -1.65 10.82
N ALA A 231 3.78 -1.06 11.96
CA ALA A 231 3.83 0.39 12.14
C ALA A 231 4.88 1.04 11.22
N LEU A 232 6.07 0.45 11.14
CA LEU A 232 7.15 0.92 10.27
C LEU A 232 6.80 0.77 8.78
N LEU A 233 6.19 -0.34 8.35
CA LEU A 233 5.76 -0.54 6.96
C LEU A 233 4.57 0.35 6.56
N SER A 234 3.75 0.79 7.53
CA SER A 234 2.50 1.51 7.27
C SER A 234 2.67 2.73 6.36
N GLY A 235 1.72 2.92 5.44
CA GLY A 235 1.80 3.95 4.40
C GLY A 235 1.72 5.40 4.91
N SER A 236 1.32 5.63 6.16
CA SER A 236 1.24 6.96 6.79
C SER A 236 2.61 7.62 6.96
N GLY A 237 3.67 6.82 7.16
CA GLY A 237 5.05 7.32 7.22
C GLY A 237 5.63 7.78 5.87
N GLY A 238 4.87 7.71 4.78
CA GLY A 238 5.36 8.00 3.42
C GLY A 238 6.07 6.79 2.78
N GLN A 239 6.65 6.99 1.58
CA GLN A 239 7.30 5.89 0.85
C GLN A 239 8.68 5.55 1.42
N TRP A 240 8.96 4.25 1.53
CA TRP A 240 10.30 3.70 1.74
C TRP A 240 11.04 3.53 0.41
N ASN A 241 12.38 3.49 0.46
CA ASN A 241 13.19 2.92 -0.62
C ASN A 241 13.21 1.39 -0.51
N ASP A 242 13.33 0.68 -1.63
CA ASP A 242 13.20 -0.78 -1.67
C ASP A 242 14.32 -1.50 -0.89
N SER A 243 15.51 -0.91 -0.82
CA SER A 243 16.64 -1.36 0.00
C SER A 243 16.37 -1.23 1.51
N GLN A 244 15.80 -0.12 1.96
CA GLN A 244 15.41 0.08 3.36
C GLN A 244 14.35 -0.94 3.80
N VAL A 245 13.36 -1.25 2.95
CA VAL A 245 12.36 -2.30 3.26
C VAL A 245 13.01 -3.68 3.31
N GLN A 246 13.91 -3.99 2.37
CA GLN A 246 14.63 -5.27 2.38
C GLN A 246 15.48 -5.44 3.65
N GLU A 247 16.17 -4.39 4.09
CA GLU A 247 16.95 -4.41 5.32
C GLU A 247 16.06 -4.53 6.57
N LEU A 248 14.95 -3.78 6.63
CA LEU A 248 13.98 -3.86 7.72
C LEU A 248 13.38 -5.28 7.86
N LEU A 249 13.04 -5.93 6.74
CA LEU A 249 12.52 -7.30 6.72
C LEU A 249 13.61 -8.33 7.05
N SER A 250 14.83 -8.13 6.55
CA SER A 250 16.01 -8.93 6.93
C SER A 250 16.27 -8.86 8.44
N ARG A 251 16.18 -7.66 9.01
CA ARG A 251 16.39 -7.41 10.44
C ARG A 251 15.32 -8.06 11.31
N TYR A 252 14.05 -7.95 10.94
CA TYR A 252 12.94 -8.63 11.63
C TYR A 252 13.13 -10.16 11.64
N LEU A 253 13.43 -10.75 10.49
CA LEU A 253 13.61 -12.20 10.35
C LEU A 253 14.86 -12.71 11.10
N THR A 254 15.98 -11.97 11.04
CA THR A 254 17.22 -12.34 11.75
C THR A 254 17.12 -12.21 13.27
N LEU A 255 16.20 -11.38 13.78
CA LEU A 255 15.83 -11.32 15.20
C LEU A 255 14.83 -12.43 15.62
N GLY A 256 14.44 -13.33 14.71
CA GLY A 256 13.51 -14.43 14.98
C GLY A 256 12.03 -14.09 14.81
N GLY A 257 11.71 -12.93 14.21
CA GLY A 257 10.36 -12.56 13.82
C GLY A 257 9.78 -13.49 12.76
N SER A 258 8.44 -13.58 12.68
CA SER A 258 7.74 -14.47 11.75
C SER A 258 6.66 -13.72 10.97
N LEU A 259 6.70 -13.78 9.64
CA LEU A 259 5.76 -13.08 8.77
C LEU A 259 4.36 -13.69 8.89
N THR A 260 3.44 -12.91 9.46
CA THR A 260 2.00 -13.23 9.60
C THR A 260 1.22 -12.78 8.37
N GLY A 261 -0.03 -13.25 8.21
CA GLY A 261 -0.90 -12.84 7.11
C GLY A 261 -1.03 -11.31 6.93
N PRO A 262 -1.36 -10.54 7.99
CA PRO A 262 -1.41 -9.08 7.93
C PRO A 262 -0.08 -8.43 7.53
N LEU A 263 1.07 -8.97 7.99
CA LEU A 263 2.38 -8.47 7.57
C LEU A 263 2.64 -8.69 6.07
N LEU A 264 2.28 -9.86 5.53
CA LEU A 264 2.41 -10.14 4.09
C LEU A 264 1.55 -9.19 3.25
N GLN A 265 0.39 -8.77 3.76
CA GLN A 265 -0.47 -7.76 3.13
C GLN A 265 0.17 -6.36 3.12
N GLU A 266 0.75 -5.90 4.24
CA GLU A 266 1.43 -4.60 4.31
C GLU A 266 2.77 -4.55 3.54
N ILE A 267 3.49 -5.68 3.46
CA ILE A 267 4.70 -5.82 2.64
C ILE A 267 4.40 -5.59 1.15
N ARG A 268 3.22 -6.01 0.66
CA ARG A 268 2.78 -5.93 -0.74
C ARG A 268 3.68 -6.70 -1.73
N GLY A 269 3.18 -6.89 -2.95
CA GLY A 269 3.77 -7.81 -3.93
C GLY A 269 5.25 -7.56 -4.26
N LYS A 270 5.65 -6.30 -4.50
CA LYS A 270 7.05 -6.02 -4.90
C LYS A 270 8.06 -6.36 -3.80
N HIS A 271 7.80 -5.99 -2.54
CA HIS A 271 8.74 -6.27 -1.46
C HIS A 271 8.70 -7.74 -1.04
N LEU A 272 7.55 -8.41 -1.14
CA LEU A 272 7.42 -9.86 -0.97
C LEU A 272 8.31 -10.62 -1.96
N CYS A 273 8.31 -10.20 -3.23
CA CYS A 273 9.16 -10.79 -4.27
C CYS A 273 10.65 -10.43 -4.14
N ASN A 274 11.00 -9.39 -3.38
CA ASN A 274 12.38 -9.02 -3.07
C ASN A 274 12.98 -9.82 -1.89
N LEU A 275 12.16 -10.48 -1.06
CA LEU A 275 12.65 -11.42 -0.03
C LEU A 275 13.51 -12.52 -0.66
N GLN A 276 14.56 -12.95 0.03
CA GLN A 276 15.40 -14.08 -0.39
C GLN A 276 14.63 -15.40 -0.32
N GLU A 277 15.11 -16.42 -1.03
CA GLU A 277 14.38 -17.68 -1.15
C GLU A 277 14.30 -18.42 0.19
N GLU A 278 15.35 -18.33 1.01
CA GLU A 278 15.39 -18.83 2.39
C GLU A 278 14.39 -18.11 3.30
N GLN A 279 14.17 -16.80 3.07
CA GLN A 279 13.20 -16.00 3.83
C GLN A 279 11.76 -16.37 3.44
N ILE A 280 11.51 -16.65 2.17
CA ILE A 280 10.20 -17.16 1.68
C ILE A 280 9.95 -18.58 2.19
N GLN A 281 10.97 -19.44 2.23
CA GLN A 281 10.89 -20.78 2.81
C GLN A 281 10.50 -20.77 4.31
N GLN A 282 10.89 -19.72 5.05
CA GLN A 282 10.55 -19.53 6.46
C GLN A 282 9.11 -19.06 6.71
N ILE A 283 8.38 -18.57 5.69
CA ILE A 283 6.98 -18.13 5.86
C ILE A 283 6.11 -19.32 6.32
N PRO A 284 5.32 -19.21 7.41
CA PRO A 284 4.37 -20.24 7.80
C PRO A 284 3.23 -20.39 6.78
N ALA A 285 2.81 -21.61 6.45
CA ALA A 285 1.65 -21.83 5.56
C ALA A 285 0.38 -21.11 6.07
N ALA A 286 0.13 -21.15 7.39
CA ALA A 286 -0.98 -20.43 8.02
C ALA A 286 -0.94 -18.89 7.82
N ALA A 287 0.23 -18.30 7.55
CA ALA A 287 0.34 -16.89 7.20
C ALA A 287 -0.19 -16.62 5.78
N ILE A 288 0.16 -17.47 4.80
CA ILE A 288 -0.43 -17.42 3.45
C ILE A 288 -1.95 -17.56 3.52
N GLY A 289 -2.45 -18.50 4.33
CA GLY A 289 -3.88 -18.71 4.55
C GLY A 289 -4.63 -17.56 5.24
N THR A 290 -3.91 -16.58 5.79
CA THR A 290 -4.47 -15.39 6.46
C THR A 290 -4.05 -14.05 5.83
N ALA A 291 -3.28 -14.08 4.73
CA ALA A 291 -2.79 -12.89 4.03
C ALA A 291 -3.80 -12.29 3.02
N GLY A 292 -4.89 -13.00 2.74
CA GLY A 292 -5.80 -12.66 1.65
C GLY A 292 -5.13 -12.79 0.28
N GLN A 293 -5.48 -11.91 -0.65
CA GLN A 293 -4.99 -11.95 -2.02
C GLN A 293 -3.64 -11.24 -2.15
N LEU A 294 -2.55 -12.00 -2.05
CA LEU A 294 -1.21 -11.53 -2.39
C LEU A 294 -1.01 -11.46 -3.91
N ASN A 295 -0.30 -10.43 -4.39
CA ASN A 295 0.13 -10.32 -5.77
C ASN A 295 1.59 -10.77 -5.90
N ILE A 296 1.84 -11.86 -6.63
CA ILE A 296 3.17 -12.45 -6.81
C ILE A 296 3.69 -12.35 -8.26
N SER A 297 3.08 -11.51 -9.11
CA SER A 297 3.39 -11.48 -10.55
C SER A 297 4.87 -11.19 -10.83
N SER A 298 5.48 -10.28 -10.06
CA SER A 298 6.88 -9.85 -10.11
C SER A 298 7.89 -10.82 -9.48
N CYS A 299 7.45 -11.97 -8.95
CA CYS A 299 8.35 -12.95 -8.34
C CYS A 299 9.08 -13.79 -9.42
N SER A 300 10.31 -14.20 -9.12
CA SER A 300 10.99 -15.25 -9.88
C SER A 300 10.25 -16.58 -9.78
N GLN A 301 10.47 -17.48 -10.74
CA GLN A 301 9.69 -18.71 -10.86
C GLN A 301 9.84 -19.65 -9.63
N SER A 302 11.07 -19.83 -9.11
CA SER A 302 11.31 -20.52 -7.83
C SER A 302 10.50 -19.91 -6.67
N LYS A 303 10.48 -18.57 -6.54
CA LYS A 303 9.71 -17.89 -5.49
C LYS A 303 8.21 -18.13 -5.63
N LYS A 304 7.68 -18.15 -6.86
CA LYS A 304 6.27 -18.52 -7.13
C LYS A 304 5.98 -19.95 -6.69
N GLU A 305 6.84 -20.91 -7.03
CA GLU A 305 6.69 -22.33 -6.64
C GLU A 305 6.77 -22.56 -5.12
N GLN A 306 7.64 -21.81 -4.43
CA GLN A 306 7.71 -21.85 -2.97
C GLN A 306 6.44 -21.28 -2.33
N LEU A 307 5.95 -20.13 -2.80
CA LEU A 307 4.70 -19.53 -2.33
C LEU A 307 3.49 -20.42 -2.64
N TYR A 308 3.47 -21.07 -3.81
CA TYR A 308 2.45 -22.05 -4.18
C TYR A 308 2.43 -23.25 -3.23
N ARG A 309 3.59 -23.83 -2.92
CA ARG A 309 3.71 -24.96 -1.98
C ARG A 309 3.14 -24.61 -0.61
N LYS A 310 3.47 -23.41 -0.10
CA LYS A 310 2.92 -22.87 1.16
C LYS A 310 1.42 -22.60 1.08
N ALA A 311 0.90 -22.10 -0.05
CA ALA A 311 -0.53 -21.90 -0.27
C ALA A 311 -1.30 -23.23 -0.30
N ARG A 312 -0.77 -24.25 -0.97
CA ARG A 312 -1.34 -25.61 -1.00
C ARG A 312 -1.39 -26.23 0.41
N GLU A 313 -0.33 -26.06 1.20
CA GLU A 313 -0.32 -26.45 2.62
C GLU A 313 -1.38 -25.68 3.44
N ALA A 314 -1.55 -24.38 3.19
CA ALA A 314 -2.52 -23.52 3.88
C ALA A 314 -3.98 -23.86 3.58
N PHE A 315 -4.28 -24.19 2.32
CA PHE A 315 -5.64 -24.42 1.82
C PHE A 315 -6.00 -25.91 1.69
N ALA A 316 -5.16 -26.82 2.19
CA ALA A 316 -5.37 -28.27 2.12
C ALA A 316 -6.73 -28.73 2.71
N SER A 317 -7.28 -28.00 3.69
CA SER A 317 -8.62 -28.25 4.26
C SER A 317 -9.78 -28.02 3.28
N LEU A 318 -9.56 -27.26 2.21
CA LEU A 318 -10.53 -26.97 1.16
C LEU A 318 -10.42 -27.93 -0.04
N ALA A 319 -9.47 -28.86 -0.06
CA ALA A 319 -9.20 -29.72 -1.23
C ALA A 319 -10.41 -30.55 -1.70
N SER A 320 -11.34 -30.89 -0.80
CA SER A 320 -12.60 -31.58 -1.15
C SER A 320 -13.71 -30.63 -1.66
N THR A 321 -13.43 -29.34 -1.82
CA THR A 321 -14.37 -28.30 -2.28
C THR A 321 -13.73 -27.46 -3.39
N PRO A 322 -13.82 -27.89 -4.66
CA PRO A 322 -13.03 -27.31 -5.76
C PRO A 322 -13.19 -25.80 -5.98
N GLY A 323 -14.42 -25.28 -5.94
CA GLY A 323 -14.68 -23.85 -6.09
C GLY A 323 -14.03 -23.00 -4.98
N PRO A 324 -14.36 -23.22 -3.70
CA PRO A 324 -13.70 -22.55 -2.57
C PRO A 324 -12.18 -22.70 -2.55
N TYR A 325 -11.65 -23.87 -2.92
CA TYR A 325 -10.20 -24.07 -3.07
C TYR A 325 -9.61 -23.20 -4.19
N TYR A 326 -10.23 -23.21 -5.37
CA TYR A 326 -9.81 -22.38 -6.51
C TYR A 326 -9.76 -20.89 -6.13
N CYS A 327 -10.80 -20.37 -5.47
CA CYS A 327 -10.86 -18.96 -5.05
C CYS A 327 -9.68 -18.55 -4.15
N GLN A 328 -9.14 -19.45 -3.33
CA GLN A 328 -8.01 -19.18 -2.43
C GLN A 328 -6.64 -19.44 -3.08
N ILE A 329 -6.50 -20.52 -3.87
CA ILE A 329 -5.23 -20.90 -4.50
C ILE A 329 -4.90 -20.08 -5.75
N ARG A 330 -5.91 -19.52 -6.44
CA ARG A 330 -5.79 -18.74 -7.71
C ARG A 330 -4.59 -17.79 -7.76
N PRO A 331 -4.32 -16.92 -6.75
CA PRO A 331 -3.22 -15.96 -6.82
C PRO A 331 -1.82 -16.61 -6.90
N TYR A 332 -1.72 -17.88 -6.51
CA TYR A 332 -0.46 -18.62 -6.40
C TYR A 332 -0.24 -19.59 -7.58
N LEU A 333 -1.20 -19.77 -8.49
CA LEU A 333 -1.14 -20.77 -9.56
C LEU A 333 0.02 -20.56 -10.56
N GLY A 334 0.63 -19.37 -10.61
CA GLY A 334 1.89 -19.15 -11.33
C GLY A 334 3.09 -19.97 -10.83
N GLY A 335 2.97 -20.62 -9.67
CA GLY A 335 3.93 -21.60 -9.14
C GLY A 335 3.40 -23.04 -9.07
N ALA A 336 2.25 -23.34 -9.69
CA ALA A 336 1.67 -24.67 -9.63
C ALA A 336 2.36 -25.64 -10.62
N PRO A 337 2.66 -26.88 -10.19
CA PRO A 337 3.11 -27.94 -11.09
C PRO A 337 1.95 -28.46 -11.94
N ALA A 338 2.26 -29.07 -13.09
CA ALA A 338 1.24 -29.58 -14.02
C ALA A 338 0.36 -30.68 -13.44
N GLU A 339 0.84 -31.44 -12.45
CA GLU A 339 0.06 -32.44 -11.71
C GLU A 339 -1.11 -31.78 -10.98
N ASP A 340 -0.84 -30.82 -10.10
CA ASP A 340 -1.86 -30.08 -9.34
C ASP A 340 -2.81 -29.28 -10.25
N LEU A 341 -2.33 -28.79 -11.40
CA LEU A 341 -3.16 -28.14 -12.42
C LEU A 341 -4.12 -29.15 -13.10
N LYS A 342 -3.69 -30.40 -13.29
CA LYS A 342 -4.56 -31.48 -13.81
C LYS A 342 -5.56 -31.95 -12.77
N ASP A 343 -5.19 -32.03 -11.50
CA ASP A 343 -6.14 -32.33 -10.43
C ASP A 343 -7.22 -31.25 -10.35
N LEU A 344 -6.85 -29.97 -10.51
CA LEU A 344 -7.79 -28.85 -10.61
C LEU A 344 -8.69 -28.97 -11.86
N ALA A 345 -8.13 -29.31 -13.03
CA ALA A 345 -8.87 -29.52 -14.27
C ALA A 345 -9.87 -30.70 -14.20
N ASN A 346 -9.56 -31.72 -13.41
CA ASN A 346 -10.35 -32.94 -13.29
C ASN A 346 -11.22 -32.98 -12.02
N ALA A 347 -11.36 -31.85 -11.32
CA ALA A 347 -12.09 -31.72 -10.06
C ALA A 347 -13.64 -31.85 -10.16
N GLY A 348 -14.17 -32.19 -11.33
CA GLY A 348 -15.61 -32.49 -11.54
C GLY A 348 -16.55 -31.27 -11.49
N VAL A 349 -16.02 -30.06 -11.39
CA VAL A 349 -16.76 -28.79 -11.35
C VAL A 349 -16.05 -27.80 -12.29
N ALA A 350 -16.80 -26.94 -12.98
CA ALA A 350 -16.21 -25.89 -13.81
C ALA A 350 -15.38 -24.94 -12.95
N ILE A 351 -14.10 -24.79 -13.29
CA ILE A 351 -13.15 -23.92 -12.57
C ILE A 351 -13.29 -22.46 -13.03
N ASN A 352 -13.62 -22.24 -14.30
CA ASN A 352 -13.75 -20.92 -14.93
C ASN A 352 -12.53 -20.04 -14.64
N MET A 353 -11.33 -20.56 -14.90
CA MET A 353 -10.08 -19.83 -14.77
C MET A 353 -10.08 -18.64 -15.73
N ASP A 354 -9.87 -17.44 -15.20
CA ASP A 354 -9.74 -16.24 -16.01
C ASP A 354 -8.44 -16.28 -16.81
N LEU A 355 -8.47 -15.71 -18.02
CA LEU A 355 -7.32 -15.76 -18.91
C LEU A 355 -6.08 -15.05 -18.33
N GLY A 356 -6.26 -14.05 -17.45
CA GLY A 356 -5.18 -13.40 -16.72
C GLY A 356 -4.42 -14.37 -15.78
N THR A 357 -5.12 -15.24 -15.06
CA THR A 357 -4.49 -16.33 -14.28
C THR A 357 -3.84 -17.36 -15.20
N PHE A 358 -4.50 -17.75 -16.30
CA PHE A 358 -4.01 -18.76 -17.23
C PHE A 358 -2.70 -18.35 -17.92
N LEU A 359 -2.60 -17.10 -18.37
CA LEU A 359 -1.37 -16.53 -18.96
C LEU A 359 -0.26 -16.31 -17.91
N ALA A 360 -0.60 -16.27 -16.62
CA ALA A 360 0.34 -16.15 -15.51
C ALA A 360 0.84 -17.49 -14.93
N LEU A 361 0.39 -18.63 -15.46
CA LEU A 361 0.89 -19.97 -15.13
C LEU A 361 2.40 -20.11 -15.48
N ASN A 362 3.08 -21.08 -14.86
CA ASN A 362 4.46 -21.42 -15.25
C ASN A 362 4.46 -21.93 -16.72
N PRO A 363 5.17 -21.28 -17.66
CA PRO A 363 5.19 -21.70 -19.06
C PRO A 363 5.71 -23.13 -19.29
N GLU A 364 6.57 -23.65 -18.42
CA GLU A 364 7.08 -25.03 -18.51
C GLU A 364 6.05 -26.07 -18.05
N GLU A 365 5.17 -25.71 -17.10
CA GLU A 365 4.10 -26.58 -16.60
C GLU A 365 2.87 -26.54 -17.51
N LEU A 366 2.53 -25.35 -18.03
CA LEU A 366 1.46 -25.16 -19.02
C LEU A 366 1.67 -26.04 -20.26
N GLN A 367 2.91 -26.16 -20.75
CA GLN A 367 3.27 -27.03 -21.88
C GLN A 367 3.00 -28.53 -21.63
N LYS A 368 2.80 -28.96 -20.39
CA LYS A 368 2.48 -30.35 -20.02
C LYS A 368 0.97 -30.61 -19.95
N LEU A 369 0.12 -29.59 -20.12
CA LEU A 369 -1.35 -29.72 -20.11
C LEU A 369 -1.87 -30.16 -21.48
N SER A 370 -2.88 -31.03 -21.49
CA SER A 370 -3.58 -31.45 -22.71
C SER A 370 -4.68 -30.46 -23.12
N VAL A 371 -5.18 -30.62 -24.35
CA VAL A 371 -6.37 -29.88 -24.84
C VAL A 371 -7.57 -30.03 -23.90
N THR A 372 -7.77 -31.21 -23.30
CA THR A 372 -8.85 -31.47 -22.34
C THR A 372 -8.62 -30.73 -21.01
N ASP A 373 -7.39 -30.70 -20.50
CA ASP A 373 -7.07 -30.00 -19.25
C ASP A 373 -7.33 -28.49 -19.40
N VAL A 374 -6.83 -27.87 -20.48
CA VAL A 374 -7.05 -26.45 -20.77
C VAL A 374 -8.54 -26.12 -20.96
N LYS A 375 -9.30 -27.00 -21.62
CA LYS A 375 -10.76 -26.88 -21.77
C LYS A 375 -11.48 -26.85 -20.43
N HIS A 376 -11.12 -27.72 -19.48
CA HIS A 376 -11.78 -27.78 -18.17
C HIS A 376 -11.33 -26.66 -17.22
N LEU A 377 -10.08 -26.22 -17.29
CA LEU A 377 -9.57 -25.10 -16.49
C LEU A 377 -10.26 -23.78 -16.88
N LEU A 378 -10.26 -23.43 -18.17
CA LEU A 378 -10.83 -22.16 -18.64
C LEU A 378 -12.36 -22.15 -18.59
N GLY A 379 -13.02 -23.29 -18.81
CA GLY A 379 -14.48 -23.43 -18.69
C GLY A 379 -15.23 -22.44 -19.58
N GLU A 380 -16.06 -21.59 -18.97
CA GLU A 380 -16.84 -20.56 -19.68
C GLU A 380 -15.96 -19.48 -20.33
N ASN A 381 -14.73 -19.24 -19.83
CA ASN A 381 -13.79 -18.25 -20.36
C ASN A 381 -12.97 -18.79 -21.55
N LEU A 382 -13.16 -20.05 -21.94
CA LEU A 382 -12.42 -20.69 -23.05
C LEU A 382 -12.43 -19.89 -24.38
N PRO A 383 -13.49 -19.18 -24.78
CA PRO A 383 -13.46 -18.36 -26.00
C PRO A 383 -12.40 -17.25 -25.99
N GLU A 384 -12.08 -16.68 -24.82
CA GLU A 384 -11.11 -15.58 -24.67
C GLU A 384 -9.69 -16.00 -25.11
N LEU A 385 -9.37 -17.30 -25.00
CA LEU A 385 -8.09 -17.87 -25.42
C LEU A 385 -7.82 -17.67 -26.92
N LYS A 386 -8.87 -17.59 -27.75
CA LYS A 386 -8.73 -17.32 -29.19
C LYS A 386 -8.32 -15.87 -29.47
N GLU A 387 -8.75 -14.91 -28.65
CA GLU A 387 -8.35 -13.51 -28.78
C GLU A 387 -6.86 -13.31 -28.43
N HIS A 388 -6.27 -14.23 -27.67
CA HIS A 388 -4.88 -14.21 -27.22
C HIS A 388 -4.03 -15.31 -27.90
N GLU A 389 -4.42 -15.77 -29.10
CA GLU A 389 -3.70 -16.82 -29.84
C GLU A 389 -2.28 -16.44 -30.30
N HIS A 390 -1.88 -15.19 -30.06
CA HIS A 390 -0.52 -14.67 -30.34
C HIS A 390 0.35 -14.52 -29.09
N GLU A 391 -0.18 -14.80 -27.88
CA GLU A 391 0.62 -14.82 -26.65
C GLU A 391 1.65 -15.97 -26.71
N PRO A 392 2.95 -15.74 -26.41
CA PRO A 392 3.99 -16.76 -26.60
C PRO A 392 3.70 -18.08 -25.87
N SER A 393 3.16 -18.01 -24.65
CA SER A 393 2.74 -19.19 -23.87
C SER A 393 1.65 -20.01 -24.57
N VAL A 394 0.69 -19.34 -25.22
CA VAL A 394 -0.41 -19.99 -25.96
C VAL A 394 0.13 -20.60 -27.26
N VAL A 395 0.95 -19.85 -28.00
CA VAL A 395 1.60 -20.32 -29.24
C VAL A 395 2.47 -21.55 -28.98
N SER A 396 3.31 -21.53 -27.95
CA SER A 396 4.15 -22.67 -27.57
C SER A 396 3.32 -23.88 -27.14
N TRP A 397 2.24 -23.68 -26.39
CA TRP A 397 1.34 -24.77 -26.01
C TRP A 397 0.63 -25.39 -27.22
N VAL A 398 0.09 -24.57 -28.13
CA VAL A 398 -0.59 -25.01 -29.37
C VAL A 398 0.32 -25.90 -30.22
N GLN A 399 1.59 -25.54 -30.40
CA GLN A 399 2.57 -26.29 -31.20
C GLN A 399 2.93 -27.68 -30.62
N LEU A 400 2.51 -27.99 -29.38
CA LEU A 400 2.67 -29.31 -28.77
C LEU A 400 1.45 -30.23 -28.99
N GLN A 401 0.25 -29.66 -29.16
CA GLN A 401 -1.00 -30.42 -29.31
C GLN A 401 -1.19 -30.95 -30.74
N SER A 402 -2.09 -31.93 -30.93
CA SER A 402 -2.58 -32.31 -32.26
C SER A 402 -3.53 -31.25 -32.80
N GLN A 403 -3.40 -30.86 -34.08
CA GLN A 403 -4.38 -29.95 -34.70
C GLN A 403 -5.80 -30.56 -34.71
N GLN A 404 -5.93 -31.88 -34.84
CA GLN A 404 -7.21 -32.58 -34.75
C GLN A 404 -7.84 -32.46 -33.35
N GLU A 405 -7.05 -32.45 -32.28
CA GLU A 405 -7.56 -32.25 -30.92
C GLU A 405 -7.97 -30.80 -30.69
N LEU A 406 -7.21 -29.82 -31.19
CA LEU A 406 -7.58 -28.40 -31.15
C LEU A 406 -8.90 -28.16 -31.89
N ASP A 407 -9.08 -28.73 -33.08
CA ASP A 407 -10.28 -28.54 -33.90
C ASP A 407 -11.50 -29.32 -33.35
N CYS A 408 -11.33 -30.56 -32.88
CA CYS A 408 -12.46 -31.42 -32.46
C CYS A 408 -12.75 -31.41 -30.95
N VAL A 409 -11.76 -31.18 -30.08
CA VAL A 409 -11.94 -31.16 -28.62
C VAL A 409 -12.07 -29.74 -28.11
N LEU A 410 -11.20 -28.81 -28.52
CA LEU A 410 -11.27 -27.41 -28.07
C LEU A 410 -12.34 -26.63 -28.83
N GLY A 411 -12.37 -26.72 -30.16
CA GLY A 411 -13.43 -26.19 -31.03
C GLY A 411 -13.43 -24.67 -31.25
N ILE A 412 -12.47 -23.94 -30.67
CA ILE A 412 -12.37 -22.46 -30.77
C ILE A 412 -11.53 -21.96 -31.97
N GLY A 413 -11.06 -22.85 -32.84
CA GLY A 413 -10.33 -22.49 -34.06
C GLY A 413 -8.91 -21.96 -33.85
N LEU A 414 -8.18 -22.44 -32.84
CA LEU A 414 -6.71 -22.27 -32.76
C LEU A 414 -6.04 -23.07 -33.89
N GLN A 415 -4.96 -22.53 -34.45
CA GLN A 415 -4.26 -23.10 -35.60
C GLN A 415 -2.75 -23.12 -35.38
N GLY A 416 -2.06 -24.08 -35.99
CA GLY A 416 -0.62 -24.29 -35.83
C GLY A 416 -0.24 -25.43 -34.88
N GLY A 417 -1.20 -26.29 -34.53
CA GLY A 417 -0.93 -27.57 -33.89
C GLY A 417 -0.22 -28.55 -34.84
N ARG A 418 0.20 -29.69 -34.29
CA ARG A 418 0.95 -30.70 -35.05
C ARG A 418 0.04 -31.36 -36.10
N PRO A 419 0.50 -31.54 -37.34
CA PRO A 419 -0.23 -32.30 -38.35
C PRO A 419 -0.28 -33.78 -37.96
N GLU A 420 -1.36 -34.46 -38.32
CA GLU A 420 -1.52 -35.89 -38.13
C GLU A 420 -0.41 -36.67 -38.88
N PRO A 421 0.23 -37.69 -38.27
CA PRO A 421 1.26 -38.48 -38.93
C PRO A 421 0.64 -39.24 -40.11
N THR A 422 0.92 -38.78 -41.32
CA THR A 422 0.31 -39.31 -42.55
C THR A 422 0.74 -40.76 -42.75
N GLY A 423 -0.19 -41.69 -42.52
CA GLY A 423 0.10 -43.13 -42.49
C GLY A 423 0.79 -43.62 -43.76
N THR A 424 1.81 -44.45 -43.60
CA THR A 424 2.55 -45.05 -44.73
C THR A 424 1.58 -45.76 -45.67
N ALA A 425 1.57 -45.37 -46.95
CA ALA A 425 0.69 -45.95 -47.95
C ALA A 425 0.99 -47.45 -48.14
N SER A 426 0.13 -48.30 -47.58
CA SER A 426 0.14 -49.73 -47.87
C SER A 426 -0.28 -49.95 -49.33
N PRO A 427 0.48 -50.72 -50.14
CA PRO A 427 0.19 -50.87 -51.56
C PRO A 427 -1.15 -51.59 -51.80
N ALA A 428 -1.99 -51.01 -52.65
CA ALA A 428 -3.33 -51.51 -52.91
C ALA A 428 -3.33 -52.92 -53.54
N ALA A 429 -4.15 -53.81 -52.99
CA ALA A 429 -4.40 -55.12 -53.56
C ALA A 429 -5.38 -55.00 -54.75
N THR A 430 -4.87 -55.11 -55.98
CA THR A 430 -5.69 -55.08 -57.20
C THR A 430 -6.13 -56.49 -57.61
N SER A 431 -7.42 -56.64 -57.93
CA SER A 431 -8.07 -57.92 -58.20
C SER A 431 -7.61 -58.63 -59.48
N THR A 432 -7.75 -59.97 -59.47
CA THR A 432 -7.36 -60.89 -60.54
C THR A 432 -8.13 -60.69 -61.85
N ALA A 433 -7.41 -60.70 -62.98
CA ALA A 433 -7.94 -60.99 -64.31
C ALA A 433 -6.93 -61.87 -65.09
N THR A 434 -7.41 -62.73 -65.98
CA THR A 434 -6.66 -63.89 -66.50
C THR A 434 -6.32 -63.74 -68.00
N VAL A 435 -5.21 -64.35 -68.46
CA VAL A 435 -5.02 -65.13 -69.73
C VAL A 435 -3.65 -64.91 -70.40
N THR A 436 -3.08 -66.03 -70.92
CA THR A 436 -1.91 -66.21 -71.82
C THR A 436 -0.47 -65.89 -71.38
N THR A 437 0.27 -66.99 -71.20
CA THR A 437 1.71 -67.27 -71.47
C THR A 437 2.21 -66.80 -72.87
N PRO A 438 3.54 -66.63 -73.13
CA PRO A 438 4.60 -67.55 -72.68
C PRO A 438 6.01 -67.05 -72.24
N VAL A 439 6.62 -67.96 -71.47
CA VAL A 439 8.03 -68.27 -71.14
C VAL A 439 9.00 -68.01 -72.33
N PRO A 440 10.24 -67.46 -72.14
CA PRO A 440 11.34 -68.24 -71.53
C PRO A 440 12.50 -67.54 -70.77
N THR A 441 13.34 -68.42 -70.17
CA THR A 441 14.78 -68.32 -69.82
C THR A 441 15.28 -67.46 -68.65
N THR A 442 15.80 -68.17 -67.62
CA THR A 442 16.93 -67.77 -66.74
C THR A 442 18.28 -67.88 -67.47
N PRO A 443 19.34 -67.16 -67.01
CA PRO A 443 20.36 -67.73 -66.09
C PRO A 443 20.53 -66.90 -64.79
N ALA A 444 20.88 -67.47 -63.63
CA ALA A 444 22.23 -67.80 -63.14
C ALA A 444 23.21 -66.59 -63.15
N SER A 445 23.72 -66.02 -62.04
CA SER A 445 24.29 -66.53 -60.77
C SER A 445 25.77 -66.97 -60.84
N VAL A 446 26.67 -66.12 -60.30
CA VAL A 446 27.98 -66.42 -59.67
C VAL A 446 28.43 -65.14 -58.89
N THR A 447 28.74 -65.14 -57.58
CA THR A 447 30.05 -65.43 -56.89
C THR A 447 31.24 -64.52 -57.28
N SER A 448 32.22 -64.15 -56.42
CA SER A 448 32.53 -64.48 -55.00
C SER A 448 33.74 -63.68 -54.42
N MET A 449 33.94 -63.70 -53.08
CA MET A 449 35.22 -63.42 -52.34
C MET A 449 35.68 -61.93 -52.35
N THR A 450 36.52 -61.35 -51.48
CA THR A 450 37.12 -61.60 -50.12
C THR A 450 37.63 -60.22 -49.56
N THR A 451 38.22 -60.00 -48.37
CA THR A 451 38.92 -60.86 -47.38
C THR A 451 38.83 -60.32 -45.93
N VAL A 452 39.13 -61.22 -45.00
CA VAL A 452 39.39 -61.12 -43.54
C VAL A 452 40.55 -60.19 -43.12
N THR A 453 40.49 -59.56 -41.93
CA THR A 453 41.60 -59.56 -40.92
C THR A 453 41.20 -59.05 -39.52
N THR A 454 41.75 -59.69 -38.48
CA THR A 454 41.79 -59.25 -37.06
C THR A 454 43.23 -59.43 -36.55
N PRO A 455 43.65 -58.79 -35.43
CA PRO A 455 43.87 -59.60 -34.21
C PRO A 455 43.82 -58.89 -32.82
N ALA A 456 43.56 -59.70 -31.77
CA ALA A 456 44.11 -59.71 -30.39
C ALA A 456 44.12 -58.47 -29.43
N GLY A 457 43.90 -58.77 -28.13
CA GLY A 457 44.21 -57.90 -26.96
C GLY A 457 45.58 -58.25 -26.30
N PRO A 458 45.89 -57.82 -25.05
CA PRO A 458 45.25 -58.41 -23.84
C PRO A 458 45.14 -57.49 -22.58
N THR A 459 44.99 -58.10 -21.40
CA THR A 459 44.92 -57.61 -19.99
C THR A 459 46.16 -56.82 -19.47
N THR A 460 46.27 -56.21 -18.27
CA THR A 460 45.74 -56.54 -16.91
C THR A 460 45.93 -55.37 -15.88
N LEU A 461 45.19 -55.38 -14.74
CA LEU A 461 45.43 -54.69 -13.44
C LEU A 461 45.47 -53.12 -13.42
N ALA A 462 45.14 -52.40 -12.34
CA ALA A 462 44.67 -52.75 -10.97
C ALA A 462 43.45 -51.84 -10.57
N SER A 463 43.14 -51.31 -9.36
CA SER A 463 43.83 -51.08 -8.07
C SER A 463 42.83 -51.02 -6.86
N VAL A 464 43.39 -50.94 -5.64
CA VAL A 464 42.75 -50.61 -4.34
C VAL A 464 42.29 -49.12 -4.22
N SER A 465 41.45 -48.69 -3.27
CA SER A 465 40.96 -49.32 -2.03
C SER A 465 39.54 -48.88 -1.65
N SER A 466 38.84 -49.68 -0.85
CA SER A 466 37.65 -49.28 -0.09
C SER A 466 37.96 -49.23 1.41
N MET A 467 37.21 -48.44 2.18
CA MET A 467 37.03 -48.65 3.61
C MET A 467 35.65 -48.17 4.06
N ALA A 468 34.95 -49.04 4.79
CA ALA A 468 33.74 -48.71 5.53
C ALA A 468 33.85 -49.39 6.89
N THR A 469 33.54 -48.69 7.99
CA THR A 469 33.41 -49.34 9.30
C THR A 469 32.50 -48.57 10.24
N VAL A 470 31.54 -49.31 10.78
CA VAL A 470 30.55 -49.02 11.84
C VAL A 470 30.45 -50.36 12.61
N PRO A 471 30.10 -50.45 13.91
CA PRO A 471 29.80 -49.43 14.93
C PRO A 471 30.76 -49.50 16.16
N THR A 472 30.46 -48.80 17.25
CA THR A 472 30.31 -49.41 18.60
C THR A 472 29.72 -48.44 19.63
N SER A 473 29.01 -49.00 20.62
CA SER A 473 28.71 -48.39 21.93
C SER A 473 28.89 -49.51 22.97
N PRO A 474 29.46 -49.22 24.15
CA PRO A 474 28.65 -49.39 25.35
C PRO A 474 28.94 -48.40 26.51
N ASN A 475 27.97 -48.28 27.42
CA ASN A 475 28.09 -47.78 28.81
C ASN A 475 28.77 -48.86 29.71
N PRO A 476 29.11 -48.72 31.03
CA PRO A 476 28.54 -47.78 32.03
C PRO A 476 29.49 -47.23 33.15
N ALA A 477 28.89 -46.52 34.14
CA ALA A 477 29.03 -46.74 35.61
C ALA A 477 29.65 -45.65 36.55
N THR A 478 28.77 -45.01 37.36
CA THR A 478 28.91 -44.64 38.82
C THR A 478 30.01 -43.64 39.29
N SER A 479 29.91 -42.93 40.44
CA SER A 479 28.93 -42.97 41.57
C SER A 479 28.80 -41.66 42.38
N GLY A 480 27.61 -41.43 42.98
CA GLY A 480 27.36 -40.63 44.21
C GLY A 480 27.33 -39.10 44.10
N ASN A 481 26.75 -38.32 45.05
CA ASN A 481 25.94 -38.58 46.26
C ASN A 481 25.42 -37.22 46.83
N VAL A 482 24.33 -37.06 47.63
CA VAL A 482 23.17 -37.90 48.00
C VAL A 482 22.10 -37.04 48.75
N THR A 483 20.85 -37.52 48.86
CA THR A 483 19.69 -37.04 49.68
C THR A 483 19.00 -35.66 49.38
N PRO A 484 17.66 -35.55 49.57
CA PRO A 484 16.86 -34.31 49.45
C PRO A 484 16.30 -33.78 50.80
N VAL A 485 15.62 -32.61 50.82
CA VAL A 485 14.40 -32.36 51.65
C VAL A 485 13.64 -31.04 51.32
N SER A 486 12.30 -31.18 51.19
CA SER A 486 11.16 -30.26 51.45
C SER A 486 11.04 -28.78 51.00
N THR A 487 9.78 -28.46 50.62
CA THR A 487 9.02 -27.19 50.82
C THR A 487 9.41 -25.93 50.01
N THR A 488 8.49 -25.03 49.63
CA THR A 488 7.07 -24.86 50.02
C THR A 488 6.19 -24.34 48.86
N VAL A 489 4.89 -24.63 48.87
CA VAL A 489 3.87 -23.96 48.04
C VAL A 489 2.97 -23.09 48.92
N PRO A 490 2.71 -21.82 48.58
CA PRO A 490 1.60 -21.04 49.12
C PRO A 490 0.41 -21.06 48.13
N THR A 491 -0.77 -21.44 48.61
CA THR A 491 -2.05 -21.37 47.87
C THR A 491 -2.94 -20.24 48.38
N LEU A 492 -4.04 -20.01 47.64
CA LEU A 492 -5.31 -19.40 48.08
C LEU A 492 -5.40 -17.85 48.00
N PRO A 493 -6.58 -17.24 47.78
CA PRO A 493 -7.92 -17.82 47.48
C PRO A 493 -8.45 -17.54 46.08
N THR A 494 -9.35 -18.43 45.62
CA THR A 494 -10.39 -18.07 44.65
C THR A 494 -11.60 -17.50 45.40
N THR A 495 -12.18 -16.39 44.94
CA THR A 495 -13.50 -15.92 45.38
C THR A 495 -14.44 -15.77 44.17
N LEU A 496 -15.67 -16.24 44.32
CA LEU A 496 -16.67 -16.31 43.25
C LEU A 496 -17.55 -15.05 43.27
N ALA A 497 -17.72 -14.38 42.13
CA ALA A 497 -18.63 -13.23 41.98
C ALA A 497 -19.44 -13.34 40.69
N SER A 498 -20.76 -13.31 40.86
CA SER A 498 -21.82 -13.62 39.89
C SER A 498 -21.71 -12.97 38.50
N VAL A 499 -21.98 -13.77 37.47
CA VAL A 499 -22.31 -13.28 36.12
C VAL A 499 -23.63 -12.51 36.15
N THR A 500 -23.67 -11.34 35.49
CA THR A 500 -24.93 -10.62 35.19
C THR A 500 -25.04 -10.44 33.68
N THR A 501 -26.08 -11.00 33.07
CA THR A 501 -26.31 -10.98 31.62
C THR A 501 -27.29 -9.88 31.20
N LEU A 502 -26.95 -9.13 30.15
CA LEU A 502 -27.88 -8.34 29.31
C LEU A 502 -27.37 -8.41 27.83
N PRO A 503 -28.14 -8.03 26.80
CA PRO A 503 -28.64 -9.05 25.90
C PRO A 503 -28.20 -8.89 24.43
N THR A 504 -28.14 -10.02 23.72
CA THR A 504 -27.87 -10.08 22.29
C THR A 504 -29.02 -9.50 21.47
N VAL A 505 -28.72 -8.63 20.51
CA VAL A 505 -29.65 -8.19 19.45
C VAL A 505 -29.27 -8.90 18.15
N PRO A 506 -30.21 -9.54 17.41
CA PRO A 506 -29.87 -10.35 16.25
C PRO A 506 -29.64 -9.49 14.99
N SER A 507 -28.54 -9.77 14.28
CA SER A 507 -28.26 -9.22 12.95
C SER A 507 -28.92 -10.08 11.86
N THR A 508 -30.00 -9.56 11.25
CA THR A 508 -30.67 -10.20 10.11
C THR A 508 -30.01 -9.83 8.79
N SER A 509 -29.62 -10.82 7.99
CA SER A 509 -29.13 -10.61 6.61
C SER A 509 -30.19 -9.97 5.72
N ALA A 510 -29.76 -9.07 4.83
CA ALA A 510 -30.59 -8.54 3.74
C ALA A 510 -29.79 -8.60 2.42
N SER A 511 -30.35 -9.27 1.41
CA SER A 511 -29.72 -9.41 0.10
C SER A 511 -29.78 -8.11 -0.71
N ALA A 512 -28.76 -7.86 -1.52
CA ALA A 512 -28.80 -6.79 -2.52
C ALA A 512 -29.92 -7.05 -3.55
N THR A 513 -30.63 -6.00 -3.96
CA THR A 513 -31.58 -6.03 -5.08
C THR A 513 -31.36 -4.80 -5.96
N THR A 514 -31.55 -4.94 -7.26
CA THR A 514 -31.16 -4.01 -8.33
C THR A 514 -31.82 -2.63 -8.27
N LEU A 515 -31.05 -1.58 -8.56
CA LEU A 515 -31.56 -0.24 -8.92
C LEU A 515 -32.26 -0.27 -10.30
N PRO A 516 -33.43 0.37 -10.47
CA PRO A 516 -33.99 0.71 -11.78
C PRO A 516 -33.60 2.13 -12.21
N THR A 517 -33.13 2.29 -13.45
CA THR A 517 -32.85 3.59 -14.07
C THR A 517 -34.16 4.28 -14.50
N VAL A 518 -34.28 5.59 -14.28
CA VAL A 518 -35.40 6.43 -14.76
C VAL A 518 -34.83 7.65 -15.50
N PRO A 519 -35.34 8.02 -16.70
CA PRO A 519 -34.63 8.94 -17.61
C PRO A 519 -34.91 10.43 -17.38
N ILE A 520 -34.03 11.26 -17.94
CA ILE A 520 -34.17 12.72 -18.05
C ILE A 520 -35.09 13.04 -19.24
N THR A 521 -36.13 13.84 -19.03
CA THR A 521 -36.90 14.49 -20.11
C THR A 521 -37.26 15.94 -19.74
N SER A 522 -36.96 16.88 -20.63
CA SER A 522 -37.14 18.32 -20.43
C SER A 522 -38.53 18.80 -20.88
N ALA A 523 -39.17 19.70 -20.13
CA ALA A 523 -40.33 20.46 -20.59
C ALA A 523 -40.38 21.84 -19.89
N SER A 524 -40.57 22.91 -20.67
CA SER A 524 -40.64 24.30 -20.18
C SER A 524 -42.03 24.88 -20.40
N VAL A 525 -42.67 25.44 -19.36
CA VAL A 525 -43.87 26.27 -19.49
C VAL A 525 -43.80 27.46 -18.53
N THR A 526 -44.39 28.59 -18.95
CA THR A 526 -44.29 29.93 -18.35
C THR A 526 -45.26 30.21 -17.20
N SER A 527 -44.76 30.97 -16.20
CA SER A 527 -45.43 32.04 -15.43
C SER A 527 -46.85 31.85 -14.86
N MET A 528 -47.03 32.20 -13.57
CA MET A 528 -47.70 33.46 -13.20
C MET A 528 -47.52 33.87 -11.72
N THR A 529 -47.90 35.12 -11.44
CA THR A 529 -47.64 35.92 -10.23
C THR A 529 -48.52 35.57 -9.03
N THR A 530 -48.00 35.69 -7.80
CA THR A 530 -48.62 36.44 -6.68
C THR A 530 -47.69 36.53 -5.46
N VAL A 531 -47.89 37.57 -4.61
CA VAL A 531 -47.14 37.81 -3.36
C VAL A 531 -48.11 38.32 -2.28
N PRO A 532 -48.04 37.80 -1.03
CA PRO A 532 -48.60 38.45 0.15
C PRO A 532 -47.50 38.98 1.10
N SER A 533 -47.70 40.18 1.66
CA SER A 533 -46.77 40.81 2.61
C SER A 533 -47.05 40.45 4.07
N PRO A 534 -46.04 40.43 4.97
CA PRO A 534 -46.22 40.40 6.42
C PRO A 534 -46.52 41.80 7.01
N PRO A 535 -47.12 41.89 8.22
CA PRO A 535 -47.60 43.16 8.78
C PRO A 535 -46.60 43.91 9.69
N HIS A 536 -46.86 45.21 9.88
CA HIS A 536 -46.20 46.09 10.84
C HIS A 536 -46.66 45.81 12.30
N PRO A 537 -45.78 45.92 13.31
CA PRO A 537 -46.17 46.12 14.70
C PRO A 537 -46.37 47.62 15.02
N SER A 538 -47.30 47.93 15.92
CA SER A 538 -47.49 49.27 16.50
C SER A 538 -47.03 49.30 17.96
N ALA A 539 -46.53 50.45 18.42
CA ALA A 539 -46.03 50.63 19.77
C ALA A 539 -47.14 50.96 20.78
N SER A 540 -46.90 50.62 22.05
CA SER A 540 -47.63 51.15 23.21
C SER A 540 -46.64 51.56 24.28
N VAL A 541 -46.73 52.81 24.74
CA VAL A 541 -45.93 53.38 25.84
C VAL A 541 -46.67 53.15 27.16
N ASN A 542 -45.93 52.97 28.27
CA ASN A 542 -46.51 53.13 29.60
C ASN A 542 -45.50 53.80 30.55
N VAL A 543 -45.99 54.62 31.47
CA VAL A 543 -45.19 55.48 32.36
C VAL A 543 -45.48 55.13 33.82
N PRO A 544 -44.47 55.03 34.70
CA PRO A 544 -44.68 55.00 36.15
C PRO A 544 -44.67 56.40 36.76
N THR A 545 -45.64 56.69 37.62
CA THR A 545 -45.66 57.90 38.47
C THR A 545 -45.35 57.55 39.92
N THR A 546 -44.25 58.08 40.45
CA THR A 546 -44.13 58.86 41.72
C THR A 546 -42.69 59.30 41.89
#